data_AF-A0A5N7SR64-F1
#
_entry.id   AF-A0A5N7SR64-F1
#
_cell.length_a   1.000
_cell.length_b   1.000
_cell.length_c   1.000
_cell.angle_alpha   90.00
_cell.angle_beta   90.00
_cell.angle_gamma   90.00
#
_symmetry.space_group_name_H-M   'P 1'
#
loop_
_entity.id
_entity.type
_entity.pdbx_description
1 polymer ?
#
loop_
_entity_poly.entity_id
_entity_poly.type
_entity_poly.pdbx_seq_one_letter_code
_entity_poly.pdbx_strand_id
1 'polypeptide(L)' 'MSALICGSLAFDTIMVFPDQFKNHILPDKVHILNVSFLVPRMRREFGGCAGNIAY' A
#
# COMPACT_ATOMS: atom_id res chain seq x y z
N MET A 1 29.62 13.66 -5.71
CA MET A 1 29.58 12.21 -5.40
C MET A 1 28.27 11.67 -5.97
N SER A 2 28.29 10.54 -6.67
CA SER A 2 27.09 9.87 -7.20
C SER A 2 26.80 8.60 -6.40
N ALA A 3 25.52 8.22 -6.32
CA ALA A 3 25.07 6.99 -5.67
C ALA A 3 24.19 6.20 -6.65
N LEU A 4 24.36 4.87 -6.67
CA LEU A 4 23.51 3.96 -7.41
C LEU A 4 22.43 3.42 -6.48
N ILE A 5 21.16 3.70 -6.82
CA ILE A 5 20.01 3.17 -6.11
C ILE A 5 19.34 2.11 -6.98
N CYS A 6 19.53 0.84 -6.62
CA CYS A 6 18.88 -0.28 -7.27
C CYS A 6 17.54 -0.58 -6.58
N GLY A 7 16.48 -0.78 -7.38
CA GLY A 7 15.15 -1.10 -6.86
C GLY A 7 14.04 -0.83 -7.88
N SER A 8 12.79 -0.89 -7.43
CA SER A 8 11.64 -0.69 -8.30
C SER A 8 11.42 0.78 -8.66
N LEU A 9 10.89 0.99 -9.86
CA LEU A 9 10.29 2.24 -10.32
C LEU A 9 8.90 1.90 -10.84
N ALA A 10 7.87 2.51 -10.26
CA ALA A 10 6.50 2.07 -10.47
C ALA A 10 5.51 3.22 -10.42
N PHE A 11 4.25 2.90 -10.75
CA PHE A 11 3.11 3.70 -10.37
C PHE A 11 2.38 3.02 -9.22
N ASP A 12 2.25 3.71 -8.09
CA ASP A 12 1.58 3.18 -6.91
C ASP A 12 0.10 3.57 -6.96
N THR A 13 -0.78 2.56 -6.97
CA THR A 13 -2.23 2.78 -6.82
C THR A 13 -2.58 2.66 -5.36
N ILE A 14 -2.75 3.81 -4.69
CA ILE A 14 -2.90 3.89 -3.24
C ILE A 14 -4.37 4.15 -2.89
N MET A 15 -4.89 3.34 -1.97
CA MET A 15 -6.22 3.48 -1.36
C MET A 15 -6.07 3.44 0.16
N VAL A 16 -6.31 4.57 0.82
CA VAL A 16 -6.14 4.69 2.28
C VAL A 16 -7.48 4.39 2.96
N PHE A 17 -7.53 3.31 3.74
CA PHE A 17 -8.64 3.00 4.61
C PHE A 17 -8.47 3.75 5.96
N PRO A 18 -9.42 4.61 6.39
CA PRO A 18 -9.25 5.48 7.56
C PRO A 18 -9.51 4.76 8.90
N ASP A 19 -9.06 3.52 9.04
CA ASP A 19 -9.12 2.71 10.27
C ASP A 19 -8.03 1.62 10.22
N GLN A 20 -7.91 0.80 11.26
CA GLN A 20 -6.95 -0.29 11.34
C GLN A 20 -7.60 -1.62 10.95
N PHE A 21 -6.98 -2.38 10.04
CA PHE A 21 -7.51 -3.68 9.60
C PHE A 21 -7.77 -4.67 10.75
N LYS A 22 -6.98 -4.61 11.83
CA LYS A 22 -7.16 -5.48 13.01
C LYS A 22 -8.54 -5.36 13.66
N ASN A 23 -9.21 -4.22 13.51
CA ASN A 23 -10.55 -3.97 14.05
C ASN A 23 -11.64 -4.67 13.23
N HIS A 24 -11.32 -5.11 12.00
CA HIS A 24 -12.26 -5.65 11.02
C HIS A 24 -11.95 -7.11 10.64
N ILE A 25 -10.92 -7.70 11.23
CA ILE A 25 -10.51 -9.09 11.00
C ILE A 25 -10.80 -9.90 12.26
N LEU A 26 -11.58 -10.97 12.12
CA LEU A 26 -11.87 -11.92 13.19
C LEU A 26 -10.83 -13.04 13.19
N PRO A 27 -9.91 -13.13 14.19
CA PRO A 27 -8.81 -14.11 14.17
C PRO A 27 -9.29 -15.56 14.04
N ASP A 28 -10.38 -15.91 14.71
CA ASP A 28 -10.91 -17.28 14.71
C ASP A 28 -11.55 -17.69 13.36
N LYS A 29 -11.78 -16.73 12.46
CA LYS A 29 -12.42 -16.94 11.15
C LYS A 29 -11.52 -16.63 9.96
N VAL A 30 -10.20 -16.54 10.16
CA VAL A 30 -9.23 -16.21 9.09
C VAL A 30 -9.26 -17.20 7.92
N HIS A 31 -9.61 -18.47 8.18
CA HIS A 31 -9.77 -19.50 7.15
C HIS A 31 -10.89 -19.20 6.14
N ILE A 32 -11.83 -18.30 6.47
CA ILE A 32 -12.90 -17.81 5.58
C ILE A 32 -12.95 -16.27 5.69
N LEU A 33 -11.86 -15.61 5.31
CA LEU A 33 -11.75 -14.15 5.36
C LEU A 33 -12.63 -13.48 4.30
N ASN A 34 -13.66 -12.76 4.73
CA ASN A 34 -14.50 -11.91 3.88
C ASN A 34 -14.37 -10.46 4.33
N VAL A 35 -13.89 -9.58 3.45
CA VAL A 35 -13.65 -8.16 3.76
C VAL A 35 -14.08 -7.26 2.60
N SER A 36 -14.60 -6.08 2.94
CA SER A 36 -14.91 -5.01 1.98
C SER A 36 -14.68 -3.67 2.67
N PHE A 37 -13.66 -2.93 2.25
CA PHE A 37 -13.26 -1.67 2.89
C PHE A 37 -13.69 -0.48 2.03
N LEU A 38 -14.48 0.42 2.61
CA LEU A 38 -14.79 1.70 1.97
C LEU A 38 -13.57 2.60 2.05
N VAL A 39 -13.09 3.05 0.89
CA VAL A 39 -11.97 3.99 0.78
C VAL A 39 -12.46 5.29 0.15
N PRO A 40 -12.05 6.46 0.68
CA PRO A 40 -12.59 7.75 0.25
C PRO A 40 -12.11 8.16 -1.15
N ARG A 41 -10.95 7.65 -1.59
CA ARG A 41 -10.34 8.00 -2.87
C ARG A 41 -9.32 6.94 -3.30
N MET A 42 -9.21 6.75 -4.61
CA MET A 42 -8.08 6.07 -5.26
C MET A 42 -7.13 7.12 -5.86
N ARG A 43 -5.83 6.95 -5.64
CA ARG A 43 -4.77 7.81 -6.20
C ARG A 43 -3.74 6.98 -6.93
N ARG A 44 -3.18 7.53 -8.01
CA ARG A 44 -2.02 6.98 -8.69
C ARG A 44 -0.86 7.95 -8.52
N GLU A 45 0.22 7.46 -7.93
CA GLU A 45 1.42 8.26 -7.62
C GLU A 45 2.63 7.68 -8.36
N PHE A 46 3.65 8.52 -8.61
CA PHE A 46 4.97 7.99 -8.95
C PHE A 46 5.56 7.33 -7.71
N GLY A 47 6.10 6.13 -7.88
CA GLY A 47 6.51 5.30 -6.76
C GLY A 47 7.60 4.29 -7.14
N GLY A 48 7.64 3.21 -6.37
CA GLY A 48 8.74 2.24 -6.42
C GLY A 48 9.91 2.65 -5.53
N CYS A 49 10.55 1.67 -4.90
CA CYS A 49 11.56 1.92 -3.86
C CYS A 49 12.75 2.73 -4.38
N ALA A 50 13.24 2.44 -5.57
CA ALA A 50 14.34 3.23 -6.14
C ALA A 50 13.90 4.63 -6.52
N GLY A 51 12.69 4.78 -7.11
CA GLY A 51 12.10 6.09 -7.40
C GLY A 51 11.95 6.95 -6.14
N ASN A 52 11.45 6.36 -5.05
CA ASN A 52 11.22 7.03 -3.78
C ASN A 52 12.51 7.37 -3.02
N ILE A 53 13.54 6.50 -3.08
CA ILE A 53 14.83 6.76 -2.42
C ILE A 53 15.65 7.80 -3.21
N ALA A 54 15.51 7.83 -4.54
CA ALA A 54 16.26 8.75 -5.40
C ALA A 54 15.63 10.16 -5.53
N TYR A 55 14.35 10.33 -5.18
CA TYR A 55 13.62 11.60 -5.16
C TYR A 55 13.89 12.37 -3.86
#